data_AF-A0A521Y7P5-F1
#
_entry.id   AF-A0A521Y7P5-F1
#
_cell.length_a   1.000
_cell.length_b   1.000
_cell.length_c   1.000
_cell.angle_alpha   90.00
_cell.angle_beta   90.00
_cell.angle_gamma   90.00
#
_symmetry.space_group_name_H-M   'P 1'
#
loop_
_entity.id
_entity.type
_entity.pdbx_description
1 polymer ?
#
loop_
_entity_poly.entity_id
_entity_poly.type
_entity_poly.pdbx_seq_one_letter_code
_entity_poly.pdbx_strand_id
1 'polypeptide(L)'
;MRVSLVPNLRRPGVGRIPEPDGRRASLPEHARLCPVVEDANRMGFLVFPPLEQREALQIRYRVENLYQFTLLRDPGGGQQPKVLFAAEVRPAAGAGGAEVRDIRYVDRESGLDEAAALELIDALITNLDAPAGGVGIRGAFDFVTPEGWDTVYFGVLNEPARPHIPVLTARIETDWYPQNTEFRYSMQPGDVLVASGGAPVGQVMFVRRESVELTPATEAEVHSFVARQEQFWTERSAKERTTPYGALISHHYRDQQRARRAREA
;
A
#
# COMPACT_ATOMS: atom_id res chain seq x y z
N MET A 1 7.00 -4.27 21.51
CA MET A 1 6.65 -5.41 20.64
C MET A 1 7.74 -5.55 19.59
N ARG A 2 8.14 -6.78 19.24
CA ARG A 2 9.20 -7.07 18.26
C ARG A 2 8.61 -7.97 17.17
N VAL A 3 8.65 -7.50 15.93
CA VAL A 3 8.24 -8.28 14.74
C VAL A 3 9.51 -8.79 14.08
N SER A 4 9.52 -10.07 13.72
CA SER A 4 10.61 -10.65 12.93
C SER A 4 10.27 -10.54 11.45
N LEU A 5 11.27 -10.22 10.63
CA LEU A 5 11.14 -10.16 9.18
C LEU A 5 11.72 -11.43 8.57
N VAL A 6 10.97 -12.06 7.69
CA VAL A 6 11.41 -13.21 6.91
C VAL A 6 11.53 -12.76 5.46
N PRO A 7 12.67 -12.96 4.78
CA PRO A 7 12.78 -12.57 3.38
C PRO A 7 11.82 -13.39 2.51
N ASN A 8 11.32 -12.80 1.44
CA ASN A 8 10.48 -13.49 0.47
C ASN A 8 11.20 -14.75 -0.04
N LEU A 9 10.61 -15.91 0.23
CA LEU A 9 11.25 -17.21 -0.06
C LEU A 9 11.39 -17.50 -1.56
N ARG A 10 10.60 -16.85 -2.41
CA ARG A 10 10.64 -17.01 -3.87
C ARG A 10 11.66 -16.08 -4.53
N ARG A 11 12.08 -15.02 -3.85
CA ARG A 11 13.13 -14.11 -4.33
C ARG A 11 13.93 -13.52 -3.16
N PRO A 12 14.68 -14.35 -2.42
CA PRO A 12 15.34 -13.93 -1.20
C PRO A 12 16.43 -12.90 -1.47
N GLY A 13 16.55 -11.90 -0.59
CA GLY A 13 17.58 -10.86 -0.69
C GLY A 13 17.29 -9.75 -1.71
N VAL A 14 16.15 -9.81 -2.42
CA VAL A 14 15.73 -8.78 -3.39
C VAL A 14 14.57 -7.96 -2.82
N GLY A 15 14.61 -6.65 -3.06
CA GLY A 15 13.62 -5.71 -2.55
C GLY A 15 14.08 -5.02 -1.27
N ARG A 16 13.39 -3.92 -0.95
CA ARG A 16 13.74 -3.07 0.19
C ARG A 16 13.10 -3.60 1.47
N ILE A 17 13.83 -3.45 2.59
CA ILE A 17 13.27 -3.71 3.91
C ILE A 17 12.11 -2.74 4.19
N PRO A 18 11.04 -3.17 4.89
CA PRO A 18 9.97 -2.27 5.28
C PRO A 18 10.50 -1.08 6.09
N GLU A 19 9.98 0.11 5.82
CA GLU A 19 10.45 1.35 6.45
C GLU A 19 9.29 2.21 6.94
N PRO A 20 9.44 2.94 8.05
CA PRO A 20 8.39 3.85 8.51
C PRO A 20 8.20 4.99 7.50
N ASP A 21 6.96 5.37 7.19
CA ASP A 21 6.73 6.58 6.38
C ASP A 21 6.80 7.83 7.27
N GLY A 22 7.97 8.46 7.28
CA GLY A 22 8.18 9.74 7.96
C GLY A 22 7.58 10.94 7.21
N ARG A 23 7.12 10.75 5.97
CA ARG A 23 6.61 11.84 5.14
C ARG A 23 5.26 12.31 5.67
N ARG A 24 5.11 13.63 5.75
CA ARG A 24 3.80 14.23 5.96
C ARG A 24 3.00 14.03 4.68
N ALA A 25 1.75 13.60 4.81
CA ALA A 25 0.82 13.51 3.68
C ALA A 25 0.86 14.82 2.86
N SER A 26 1.36 14.75 1.62
CA SER A 26 1.35 15.88 0.70
C SER A 26 -0.04 16.01 0.10
N LEU A 27 -0.95 16.54 0.92
CA LEU A 27 -2.33 16.71 0.51
C LEU A 27 -2.45 17.92 -0.41
N PRO A 28 -3.23 17.83 -1.50
CA PRO A 28 -3.56 18.98 -2.31
C PRO A 28 -4.08 20.14 -1.45
N GLU A 29 -3.84 21.39 -1.86
CA GLU A 29 -4.25 22.54 -1.03
C GLU A 29 -5.74 22.55 -0.67
N HIS A 30 -6.60 22.04 -1.56
CA HIS A 30 -8.04 21.91 -1.31
C HIS A 30 -8.40 20.89 -0.21
N ALA A 31 -7.56 19.89 0.03
CA ALA A 31 -7.78 18.91 1.10
C ALA A 31 -7.44 19.46 2.50
N ARG A 32 -6.83 20.66 2.59
CA ARG A 32 -6.61 21.37 3.87
C ARG A 32 -7.90 21.88 4.52
N LEU A 33 -9.04 21.79 3.82
CA LEU A 33 -10.37 22.09 4.35
C LEU A 33 -10.95 20.92 5.15
N CYS A 34 -10.42 19.71 4.95
CA CYS A 34 -10.80 18.51 5.69
C CYS A 34 -9.89 18.34 6.92
N PRO A 35 -10.38 17.89 8.08
CA PRO A 35 -9.53 17.46 9.18
C PRO A 35 -8.70 16.27 8.70
N VAL A 36 -7.46 16.54 8.33
CA VAL A 36 -6.58 15.55 7.72
C VAL A 36 -5.72 14.91 8.79
N VAL A 37 -5.72 13.58 8.81
CA VAL A 37 -4.82 12.81 9.66
C VAL A 37 -3.43 12.88 9.02
N GLU A 38 -2.72 13.99 9.26
CA GLU A 38 -1.42 14.28 8.64
C GLU A 38 -0.34 13.25 9.03
N ASP A 39 -0.55 12.56 10.16
CA ASP A 39 0.30 11.50 10.68
C ASP A 39 -0.16 10.09 10.26
N ALA A 40 -1.22 9.94 9.46
CA ALA A 40 -1.71 8.62 9.08
C ALA A 40 -0.63 7.79 8.35
N ASN A 41 0.25 8.45 7.59
CA ASN A 41 1.38 7.79 6.93
C ASN A 41 2.34 7.15 7.96
N ARG A 42 2.44 7.73 9.15
CA ARG A 42 3.26 7.19 10.24
C ARG A 42 2.63 5.98 10.93
N MET A 43 1.41 5.60 10.57
CA MET A 43 0.76 4.41 11.12
C MET A 43 1.37 3.17 10.46
N GLY A 44 2.52 2.74 10.97
CA GLY A 44 3.18 1.49 10.57
C GLY A 44 4.30 1.66 9.55
N PHE A 45 4.43 0.69 8.64
CA PHE A 45 5.60 0.54 7.76
C PHE A 45 5.17 0.38 6.30
N LEU A 46 5.86 1.10 5.41
CA LEU A 46 5.78 0.91 3.97
C LEU A 46 6.40 -0.43 3.58
N VAL A 47 5.76 -1.14 2.67
CA VAL A 47 6.23 -2.43 2.17
C VAL A 47 6.53 -2.34 0.68
N PHE A 48 7.66 -2.92 0.28
CA PHE A 48 8.17 -2.89 -1.08
C PHE A 48 8.03 -4.26 -1.74
N PRO A 49 7.87 -4.31 -3.07
CA PRO A 49 7.85 -5.58 -3.80
C PRO A 49 9.24 -6.21 -3.81
N PRO A 50 9.37 -7.53 -4.06
CA PRO A 50 10.64 -8.20 -4.27
C PRO A 50 11.22 -7.85 -5.65
N LEU A 51 11.51 -6.57 -5.87
CA LEU A 51 12.10 -6.00 -7.09
C LEU A 51 13.39 -5.27 -6.71
N GLU A 52 14.39 -5.36 -7.58
CA GLU A 52 15.59 -4.53 -7.45
C GLU A 52 15.22 -3.05 -7.59
N GLN A 53 16.05 -2.15 -7.04
CA GLN A 53 15.77 -0.70 -7.01
C GLN A 53 15.44 -0.11 -8.40
N ARG A 54 16.02 -0.68 -9.46
CA ARG A 54 15.84 -0.26 -10.85
C ARG A 54 14.91 -1.15 -11.66
N GLU A 55 14.25 -2.12 -11.02
CA GLU A 55 13.24 -2.95 -11.66
C GLU A 55 11.85 -2.38 -11.47
N ALA A 56 11.01 -2.58 -12.47
CA ALA A 56 9.58 -2.30 -12.40
C ALA A 56 8.78 -3.41 -13.08
N LEU A 57 7.73 -3.88 -12.42
CA LEU A 57 6.72 -4.76 -13.00
C LEU A 57 5.52 -3.92 -13.42
N GLN A 58 5.24 -3.90 -14.71
CA GLN A 58 3.99 -3.38 -15.26
C GLN A 58 2.98 -4.51 -15.40
N ILE A 59 1.78 -4.29 -14.88
CA ILE A 59 0.64 -5.20 -14.95
C ILE A 59 -0.46 -4.45 -15.68
N ARG A 60 -0.93 -4.99 -16.80
CA ARG A 60 -2.06 -4.44 -17.54
C ARG A 60 -3.19 -5.45 -17.54
N TYR A 61 -4.36 -5.02 -17.07
CA TYR A 61 -5.56 -5.83 -17.14
C TYR A 61 -6.34 -5.46 -18.40
N ARG A 62 -6.64 -6.46 -19.25
CA ARG A 62 -7.34 -6.29 -20.53
C ARG A 62 -8.71 -6.93 -20.47
N VAL A 63 -9.49 -6.71 -21.53
CA VAL A 63 -10.73 -7.46 -21.77
C VAL A 63 -10.47 -8.97 -21.84
N GLU A 64 -11.52 -9.77 -21.68
CA GLU A 64 -11.44 -11.24 -21.72
C GLU A 64 -10.55 -11.85 -20.63
N ASN A 65 -10.46 -11.20 -19.48
CA ASN A 65 -9.71 -11.67 -18.31
C ASN A 65 -8.22 -11.93 -18.60
N LEU A 66 -7.60 -11.07 -19.40
CA LEU A 66 -6.21 -11.22 -19.82
C LEU A 66 -5.32 -10.25 -19.05
N TYR A 67 -4.34 -10.78 -18.32
CA TYR A 67 -3.31 -10.02 -17.65
C TYR A 67 -2.04 -10.05 -18.47
N GLN A 68 -1.47 -8.87 -18.71
CA GLN A 68 -0.16 -8.74 -19.33
C GLN A 68 0.84 -8.26 -18.27
N PHE A 69 1.85 -9.07 -18.02
CA PHE A 69 2.97 -8.76 -17.13
C PHE A 69 4.18 -8.36 -17.97
N THR A 70 4.85 -7.27 -17.61
CA THR A 70 6.07 -6.83 -18.29
C THR A 70 7.07 -6.38 -17.25
N LEU A 71 8.19 -7.10 -17.13
CA LEU A 71 9.27 -6.72 -16.24
C LEU A 71 10.25 -5.81 -17.00
N LEU A 72 10.53 -4.66 -16.42
CA LEU A 72 11.38 -3.61 -16.95
C LEU A 72 12.58 -3.42 -16.03
N ARG A 73 13.72 -3.03 -16.59
CA ARG A 73 14.89 -2.58 -15.84
C ARG A 73 15.38 -1.24 -16.38
N ASP A 74 15.49 -0.26 -15.50
CA ASP A 74 16.14 1.00 -15.79
C ASP A 74 17.68 0.80 -15.80
N PRO A 75 18.34 0.93 -16.95
CA PRO A 75 19.82 0.86 -17.01
C PRO A 75 20.50 2.05 -16.29
N GLY A 76 19.76 3.14 -16.02
CA GLY A 76 20.27 4.39 -15.48
C GLY A 76 20.81 5.34 -16.56
N GLY A 77 21.26 6.53 -16.14
CA GLY A 77 21.87 7.50 -17.05
C GLY A 77 20.90 8.13 -18.06
N GLY A 78 19.59 8.12 -17.79
CA GLY A 78 18.56 8.70 -18.66
C GLY A 78 18.23 7.88 -19.91
N GLN A 79 18.74 6.65 -20.00
CA GLN A 79 18.39 5.71 -21.07
C GLN A 79 16.96 5.17 -20.89
N GLN A 80 16.38 4.66 -21.98
CA GLN A 80 15.06 4.05 -21.91
C GLN A 80 15.08 2.73 -21.12
N PRO A 81 14.05 2.43 -20.31
CA PRO A 81 13.94 1.15 -19.62
C PRO A 81 13.97 -0.02 -20.61
N LYS A 82 14.80 -1.03 -20.32
CA LYS A 82 14.84 -2.28 -21.09
C LYS A 82 13.73 -3.21 -20.61
N VAL A 83 13.00 -3.83 -21.53
CA VAL A 83 12.08 -4.94 -21.22
C VAL A 83 12.92 -6.19 -21.00
N LEU A 84 12.78 -6.84 -19.84
CA LEU A 84 13.44 -8.11 -19.55
C LEU A 84 12.59 -9.29 -20.03
N PHE A 85 11.28 -9.25 -19.77
CA PHE A 85 10.32 -10.18 -20.33
C PHE A 85 8.93 -9.57 -20.43
N ALA A 86 8.08 -10.16 -21.27
CA ALA A 86 6.65 -9.93 -21.31
C ALA A 86 5.90 -11.26 -21.36
N ALA A 87 4.86 -11.39 -20.53
CA ALA A 87 4.03 -12.57 -20.43
C ALA A 87 2.55 -12.20 -20.42
N GLU A 88 1.73 -13.10 -20.92
CA GLU A 88 0.29 -13.03 -20.88
C GLU A 88 -0.25 -14.19 -20.05
N VAL A 89 -1.13 -13.88 -19.09
CA VAL A 89 -1.78 -14.87 -18.25
C VAL A 89 -3.28 -14.72 -18.37
N ARG A 90 -3.96 -15.82 -18.68
CA ARG A 90 -5.41 -15.97 -18.57
C ARG A 90 -5.67 -16.87 -17.37
N PRO A 91 -6.19 -16.33 -16.26
CA PRO A 91 -6.59 -17.13 -15.10
C PRO A 91 -7.64 -18.17 -15.49
N ALA A 92 -7.70 -19.24 -14.70
CA ALA A 92 -8.75 -20.23 -14.83
C ALA A 92 -10.14 -19.60 -14.59
N ALA A 93 -11.05 -19.75 -15.56
CA ALA A 93 -12.45 -19.39 -15.35
C ALA A 93 -13.17 -20.51 -14.57
N GLY A 94 -13.49 -20.24 -13.29
CA GLY A 94 -14.24 -21.17 -12.44
C GLY A 94 -13.49 -22.45 -12.08
N ALA A 95 -14.23 -23.48 -11.64
CA ALA A 95 -13.65 -24.71 -11.05
C ALA A 95 -13.04 -25.70 -12.06
N GLY A 96 -13.04 -25.41 -13.38
CA GLY A 96 -12.64 -26.36 -14.41
C GLY A 96 -11.77 -25.79 -15.54
N GLY A 97 -11.43 -24.50 -15.51
CA GLY A 97 -10.49 -23.89 -16.47
C GLY A 97 -9.04 -24.18 -16.08
N ALA A 98 -8.16 -24.33 -17.07
CA ALA A 98 -6.71 -24.27 -16.85
C ALA A 98 -6.23 -22.83 -16.98
N GLU A 99 -5.33 -22.40 -16.09
CA GLU A 99 -4.60 -21.16 -16.28
C GLU A 99 -3.68 -21.30 -17.49
N VAL A 100 -3.72 -20.31 -18.39
CA VAL A 100 -2.84 -20.27 -19.58
C VAL A 100 -1.82 -19.18 -19.35
N ARG A 101 -0.53 -19.54 -19.44
CA ARG A 101 0.60 -18.61 -19.33
C ARG A 101 1.42 -18.68 -20.62
N ASP A 102 1.47 -17.56 -21.34
CA ASP A 102 2.24 -17.43 -22.58
C ASP A 102 3.37 -16.43 -22.39
N ILE A 103 4.61 -16.85 -22.58
CA ILE A 103 5.72 -15.90 -22.71
C ILE A 103 5.70 -15.32 -24.12
N ARG A 104 5.59 -13.99 -24.21
CA ARG A 104 5.57 -13.25 -25.48
C ARG A 104 6.95 -12.76 -25.87
N TYR A 105 7.81 -12.49 -24.89
CA TYR A 105 9.14 -11.95 -25.11
C TYR A 105 10.05 -12.22 -23.90
N VAL A 106 11.31 -12.54 -24.18
CA VAL A 106 12.41 -12.54 -23.20
C VAL A 106 13.62 -11.91 -23.85
N ASP A 107 14.26 -10.97 -23.16
CA ASP A 107 15.49 -10.34 -23.63
C ASP A 107 16.66 -11.33 -23.54
N ARG A 108 17.32 -11.57 -24.68
CA ARG A 108 18.43 -12.53 -24.77
C ARG A 108 19.66 -12.11 -23.97
N GLU A 109 19.84 -10.80 -23.75
CA GLU A 109 20.97 -10.26 -22.99
C GLU A 109 20.71 -10.28 -21.47
N SER A 110 19.46 -10.51 -21.04
CA SER A 110 19.08 -10.49 -19.63
C SER A 110 19.58 -11.70 -18.83
N GLY A 111 19.94 -12.79 -19.52
CA GLY A 111 20.25 -14.08 -18.90
C GLY A 111 19.03 -14.84 -18.38
N LEU A 112 17.81 -14.35 -18.63
CA LEU A 112 16.56 -15.05 -18.33
C LEU A 112 16.18 -15.98 -19.48
N ASP A 113 15.57 -17.10 -19.14
CA ASP A 113 14.79 -17.93 -20.06
C ASP A 113 13.29 -17.83 -19.72
N GLU A 114 12.45 -18.54 -20.48
CA GLU A 114 11.00 -18.52 -20.28
C GLU A 114 10.58 -19.08 -18.92
N ALA A 115 11.28 -20.11 -18.42
CA ALA A 115 10.98 -20.70 -17.11
C ALA A 115 11.29 -19.71 -15.99
N ALA A 116 12.45 -19.07 -16.03
CA ALA A 116 12.84 -18.03 -15.07
C ALA A 116 11.89 -16.82 -15.11
N ALA A 117 11.37 -16.45 -16.29
CA ALA A 117 10.37 -15.39 -16.42
C ALA A 117 9.06 -15.76 -15.70
N LEU A 118 8.58 -16.99 -15.84
CA LEU A 118 7.39 -17.47 -15.14
C LEU A 118 7.61 -17.56 -13.62
N GLU A 119 8.78 -18.04 -13.18
CA GLU A 119 9.15 -18.05 -11.75
C GLU A 119 9.18 -16.64 -11.15
N LEU A 120 9.67 -15.65 -11.89
CA LEU A 120 9.65 -14.25 -11.46
C LEU A 120 8.22 -13.72 -11.32
N ILE A 121 7.30 -14.06 -12.23
CA ILE A 121 5.88 -13.71 -12.08
C ILE A 121 5.33 -14.33 -10.79
N ASP A 122 5.60 -15.60 -10.55
CA ASP A 122 5.16 -16.31 -9.34
C ASP A 122 5.80 -15.80 -8.04
N ALA A 123 6.98 -15.21 -8.10
CA ALA A 123 7.66 -14.57 -6.98
C ALA A 123 7.08 -13.18 -6.66
N LEU A 124 6.51 -12.51 -7.66
CA LEU A 124 5.96 -11.16 -7.56
C LEU A 124 4.45 -11.15 -7.32
N ILE A 125 3.73 -12.12 -7.89
CA ILE A 125 2.28 -12.13 -8.00
C ILE A 125 1.66 -13.32 -7.27
N THR A 126 0.41 -13.16 -6.85
CA THR A 126 -0.41 -14.18 -6.19
C THR A 126 -1.89 -13.83 -6.36
N ASN A 127 -2.79 -14.79 -6.13
CA ASN A 127 -4.24 -14.59 -6.10
C ASN A 127 -4.79 -13.82 -7.31
N LEU A 128 -4.33 -14.20 -8.50
CA LEU A 128 -4.80 -13.61 -9.74
C LEU A 128 -6.28 -13.92 -9.94
N ASP A 129 -7.06 -12.90 -10.25
CA ASP A 129 -8.51 -12.95 -10.48
C ASP A 129 -9.35 -13.43 -9.28
N ALA A 130 -8.82 -13.27 -8.07
CA ALA A 130 -9.53 -13.54 -6.82
C ALA A 130 -9.55 -12.31 -5.89
N PRO A 131 -10.54 -11.39 -6.01
CA PRO A 131 -11.76 -11.46 -6.85
C PRO A 131 -11.50 -11.10 -8.32
N ALA A 132 -12.53 -11.16 -9.18
CA ALA A 132 -12.40 -10.82 -10.59
C ALA A 132 -11.72 -9.45 -10.82
N GLY A 133 -10.71 -9.40 -11.69
CA GLY A 133 -9.84 -8.21 -11.87
C GLY A 133 -8.77 -8.04 -10.78
N GLY A 134 -8.72 -8.93 -9.81
CA GLY A 134 -7.82 -8.89 -8.66
C GLY A 134 -6.41 -9.33 -9.03
N VAL A 135 -5.40 -8.63 -8.50
CA VAL A 135 -4.01 -9.05 -8.54
C VAL A 135 -3.36 -8.84 -7.18
N GLY A 136 -2.83 -9.90 -6.59
CA GLY A 136 -2.01 -9.82 -5.38
C GLY A 136 -0.56 -9.55 -5.74
N ILE A 137 0.04 -8.50 -5.18
CA ILE A 137 1.47 -8.22 -5.28
C ILE A 137 2.13 -8.59 -3.96
N ARG A 138 3.16 -9.44 -4.03
CA ARG A 138 3.91 -9.90 -2.85
C ARG A 138 4.83 -8.82 -2.31
N GLY A 139 5.06 -8.84 -1.00
CA GLY A 139 6.12 -8.07 -0.34
C GLY A 139 7.49 -8.75 -0.50
N ALA A 140 8.55 -7.96 -0.34
CA ALA A 140 9.94 -8.45 -0.24
C ALA A 140 10.21 -9.16 1.09
N PHE A 141 9.40 -8.89 2.11
CA PHE A 141 9.51 -9.48 3.44
C PHE A 141 8.12 -9.86 3.95
N ASP A 142 8.08 -10.97 4.68
CA ASP A 142 6.95 -11.47 5.45
C ASP A 142 7.15 -11.10 6.94
N PHE A 143 6.05 -10.99 7.70
CA PHE A 143 6.07 -10.52 9.08
C PHE A 143 5.65 -11.62 10.05
N VAL A 144 6.49 -11.90 11.05
CA VAL A 144 6.13 -12.80 12.15
C VAL A 144 5.88 -11.97 13.40
N THR A 145 4.60 -11.85 13.77
CA THR A 145 4.15 -11.17 14.97
C THR A 145 4.18 -12.10 16.20
N PRO A 146 4.37 -11.55 17.41
CA PRO A 146 4.26 -12.33 18.64
C PRO A 146 2.79 -12.64 18.96
N GLU A 147 2.59 -13.57 19.91
CA GLU A 147 1.25 -13.99 20.30
C GLU A 147 0.33 -12.81 20.70
N GLY A 148 -0.93 -12.85 20.22
CA GLY A 148 -1.93 -11.82 20.50
C GLY A 148 -1.76 -10.52 19.71
N TRP A 149 -0.96 -10.53 18.63
CA TRP A 149 -0.82 -9.40 17.70
C TRP A 149 -1.17 -9.80 16.27
N ASP A 150 -1.80 -8.84 15.60
CA ASP A 150 -2.30 -8.97 14.25
C ASP A 150 -1.57 -8.00 13.31
N THR A 151 -1.18 -8.46 12.11
CA THR A 151 -0.64 -7.60 11.03
C THR A 151 -1.75 -7.24 10.05
N VAL A 152 -2.06 -5.96 9.93
CA VAL A 152 -3.09 -5.46 9.00
C VAL A 152 -2.41 -4.84 7.77
N TYR A 153 -2.72 -5.37 6.58
CA TYR A 153 -2.21 -4.86 5.30
C TYR A 153 -3.25 -3.96 4.62
N PHE A 154 -2.81 -2.81 4.11
CA PHE A 154 -3.65 -1.84 3.39
C PHE A 154 -2.85 -1.08 2.33
N GLY A 155 -3.55 -0.37 1.45
CA GLY A 155 -2.91 0.53 0.47
C GLY A 155 -2.15 1.67 1.17
N VAL A 156 -1.19 2.28 0.49
CA VAL A 156 -0.41 3.39 1.06
C VAL A 156 -1.35 4.56 1.39
N LEU A 157 -1.36 4.99 2.65
CA LEU A 157 -2.22 6.10 3.08
C LEU A 157 -1.73 7.43 2.53
N ASN A 158 -2.68 8.28 2.14
CA ASN A 158 -2.44 9.61 1.58
C ASN A 158 -1.45 9.64 0.40
N GLU A 159 -1.48 8.65 -0.49
CA GLU A 159 -0.75 8.69 -1.76
C GLU A 159 -1.39 9.72 -2.72
N PRO A 160 -0.73 10.85 -3.03
CA PRO A 160 -1.31 11.89 -3.87
C PRO A 160 -1.32 11.54 -5.37
N ALA A 161 -0.56 10.55 -5.83
CA ALA A 161 -0.52 10.16 -7.23
C ALA A 161 -1.83 9.49 -7.67
N ARG A 162 -2.51 10.05 -8.68
CA ARG A 162 -3.74 9.50 -9.31
C ARG A 162 -3.49 9.14 -10.78
N PRO A 163 -4.17 8.10 -11.32
CA PRO A 163 -5.22 7.28 -10.69
C PRO A 163 -4.67 6.12 -9.85
N HIS A 164 -5.26 5.92 -8.67
CA HIS A 164 -4.91 4.85 -7.74
C HIS A 164 -5.84 3.66 -7.96
N ILE A 165 -5.29 2.52 -8.40
CA ILE A 165 -6.03 1.27 -8.46
C ILE A 165 -6.38 0.87 -7.01
N PRO A 166 -7.67 0.61 -6.67
CA PRO A 166 -8.06 0.30 -5.30
C PRO A 166 -7.28 -0.89 -4.75
N VAL A 167 -6.71 -0.72 -3.55
CA VAL A 167 -6.13 -1.82 -2.79
C VAL A 167 -7.18 -2.29 -1.80
N LEU A 168 -7.49 -3.59 -1.82
CA LEU A 168 -8.31 -4.21 -0.80
C LEU A 168 -7.47 -4.26 0.49
N THR A 169 -7.98 -3.62 1.55
CA THR A 169 -7.50 -3.92 2.90
C THR A 169 -7.83 -5.37 3.18
N ALA A 170 -6.79 -6.18 3.23
CA ALA A 170 -6.90 -7.62 3.27
C ALA A 170 -5.83 -8.17 4.19
N ARG A 171 -6.15 -9.31 4.81
CA ARG A 171 -5.28 -10.06 5.72
C ARG A 171 -4.97 -9.33 7.04
N ILE A 172 -5.37 -10.02 8.10
CA ILE A 172 -4.95 -9.84 9.48
C ILE A 172 -4.07 -11.09 9.70
N GLU A 173 -2.77 -11.00 9.46
CA GLU A 173 -1.90 -12.14 9.77
C GLU A 173 -1.87 -12.30 11.27
N THR A 174 -2.19 -13.51 11.72
CA THR A 174 -2.15 -13.88 13.11
C THR A 174 -0.82 -14.58 13.40
N ASP A 175 -0.34 -14.39 14.60
CA ASP A 175 0.75 -15.10 15.29
C ASP A 175 0.80 -16.63 15.07
N TRP A 176 -0.32 -17.27 14.75
CA TRP A 176 -0.44 -18.72 14.55
C TRP A 176 -0.68 -19.14 13.09
N TYR A 177 -0.82 -18.20 12.15
CA TYR A 177 -1.08 -18.48 10.73
C TYR A 177 -0.09 -17.75 9.82
N PRO A 178 1.13 -18.30 9.62
CA PRO A 178 2.17 -17.64 8.85
C PRO A 178 1.77 -17.58 7.39
N GLN A 179 1.92 -16.41 6.80
CA GLN A 179 1.52 -16.20 5.42
C GLN A 179 2.38 -15.18 4.70
N ASN A 180 2.49 -15.33 3.38
CA ASN A 180 3.21 -14.34 2.60
C ASN A 180 2.49 -12.99 2.62
N THR A 181 3.27 -11.92 2.78
CA THR A 181 2.81 -10.55 2.62
C THR A 181 2.34 -10.34 1.20
N GLU A 182 1.10 -9.89 1.05
CA GLU A 182 0.49 -9.57 -0.24
C GLU A 182 -0.44 -8.37 -0.15
N PHE A 183 -0.49 -7.58 -1.22
CA PHE A 183 -1.39 -6.44 -1.40
C PHE A 183 -2.28 -6.70 -2.60
N ARG A 184 -3.60 -6.73 -2.39
CA ARG A 184 -4.56 -7.08 -3.44
C ARG A 184 -5.09 -5.82 -4.11
N TYR A 185 -4.76 -5.64 -5.37
CA TYR A 185 -5.27 -4.56 -6.20
C TYR A 185 -6.47 -5.04 -7.01
N SER A 186 -7.54 -4.24 -7.06
CA SER A 186 -8.74 -4.52 -7.85
C SER A 186 -8.71 -3.69 -9.13
N MET A 187 -8.33 -4.32 -10.24
CA MET A 187 -8.16 -3.68 -11.54
C MET A 187 -9.44 -3.76 -12.37
N GLN A 188 -9.68 -2.75 -13.19
CA GLN A 188 -10.67 -2.75 -14.27
C GLN A 188 -9.99 -2.94 -15.63
N PRO A 189 -10.68 -3.50 -16.64
CA PRO A 189 -10.12 -3.61 -17.99
C PRO A 189 -9.65 -2.23 -18.50
N GLY A 190 -8.39 -2.14 -18.92
CA GLY A 190 -7.73 -0.88 -19.31
C GLY A 190 -6.77 -0.34 -18.25
N ASP A 191 -6.89 -0.78 -17.00
CA ASP A 191 -5.99 -0.36 -15.92
C ASP A 191 -4.56 -0.85 -16.15
N VAL A 192 -3.62 -0.03 -15.70
CA VAL A 192 -2.20 -0.32 -15.69
C VAL A 192 -1.66 -0.04 -14.30
N LEU A 193 -1.21 -1.09 -13.63
CA LEU A 193 -0.50 -1.03 -12.35
C LEU A 193 1.00 -1.11 -12.61
N VAL A 194 1.79 -0.29 -11.93
CA VAL A 194 3.25 -0.34 -11.98
C VAL A 194 3.77 -0.49 -10.55
N ALA A 195 4.38 -1.63 -10.25
CA ALA A 195 5.15 -1.84 -9.04
C ALA A 195 6.63 -1.60 -9.36
N SER A 196 7.34 -0.79 -8.58
CA SER A 196 8.78 -0.56 -8.77
C SER A 196 9.54 -0.89 -7.50
N GLY A 197 10.78 -1.35 -7.61
CA GLY A 197 11.60 -1.63 -6.42
C GLY A 197 11.91 -0.39 -5.59
N GLY A 198 11.76 0.80 -6.17
CA GLY A 198 11.90 2.08 -5.48
C GLY A 198 10.65 2.56 -4.74
N ALA A 199 9.46 2.01 -5.03
CA ALA A 199 8.18 2.50 -4.50
C ALA A 199 7.44 1.42 -3.70
N PRO A 200 6.70 1.80 -2.64
CA PRO A 200 5.93 0.84 -1.88
C PRO A 200 4.72 0.31 -2.66
N VAL A 201 4.37 -0.94 -2.40
CA VAL A 201 3.13 -1.60 -2.89
C VAL A 201 2.03 -1.60 -1.84
N GLY A 202 2.33 -1.11 -0.63
CA GLY A 202 1.35 -0.96 0.41
C GLY A 202 1.98 -0.62 1.75
N GLN A 203 1.16 -0.74 2.78
CA GLN A 203 1.50 -0.36 4.15
C GLN A 203 0.95 -1.41 5.12
N VAL A 204 1.70 -1.65 6.19
CA VAL A 204 1.30 -2.55 7.28
C VAL A 204 1.28 -1.83 8.60
N MET A 205 0.32 -2.18 9.45
CA MET A 205 0.31 -1.80 10.86
C MET A 205 0.10 -3.02 11.74
N PHE A 206 0.62 -2.97 12.96
CA PHE A 206 0.49 -4.04 13.93
C PHE A 206 -0.49 -3.64 15.02
N VAL A 207 -1.52 -4.45 15.23
CA VAL A 207 -2.60 -4.17 16.17
C VAL A 207 -2.61 -5.26 17.22
N ARG A 208 -2.77 -4.88 18.49
CA ARG A 208 -2.91 -5.85 19.58
C ARG A 208 -4.34 -6.39 19.57
N ARG A 209 -4.49 -7.70 19.71
CA ARG A 209 -5.79 -8.38 19.81
C ARG A 209 -6.35 -8.19 21.21
N GLU A 210 -6.94 -7.02 21.45
CA GLU A 210 -7.64 -6.70 22.69
C GLU A 210 -9.15 -6.73 22.46
N SER A 211 -9.90 -7.24 23.45
CA SER A 211 -11.36 -7.13 23.43
C SER A 211 -11.74 -5.67 23.69
N VAL A 212 -12.53 -5.11 22.79
CA VAL A 212 -13.07 -3.75 22.93
C VAL A 212 -14.53 -3.87 23.30
N GLU A 213 -14.89 -3.37 24.49
CA GLU A 213 -16.28 -3.23 24.89
C GLU A 213 -16.82 -1.91 24.35
N LEU A 214 -17.95 -1.98 23.63
CA LEU A 214 -18.66 -0.80 23.16
C LEU A 214 -19.81 -0.51 24.13
N THR A 215 -19.67 0.59 24.89
CA THR A 215 -20.68 1.03 25.85
C THR A 215 -21.36 2.32 25.39
N PRO A 216 -22.67 2.52 25.67
CA PRO A 216 -23.31 3.82 25.48
C PRO A 216 -22.61 4.91 26.30
N ALA A 217 -22.46 6.10 25.73
CA ALA A 217 -21.94 7.25 26.46
C ALA A 217 -22.96 7.70 27.53
N THR A 218 -22.46 8.06 28.71
CA THR A 218 -23.26 8.72 29.76
C THR A 218 -23.64 10.14 29.34
N GLU A 219 -24.70 10.71 29.95
CA GLU A 219 -25.10 12.10 29.68
C GLU A 219 -23.95 13.10 29.93
N ALA A 220 -23.15 12.86 30.97
CA ALA A 220 -21.99 13.67 31.29
C ALA A 220 -20.90 13.60 30.19
N GLU A 221 -20.65 12.42 29.63
CA GLU A 221 -19.71 12.24 28.52
C GLU A 221 -20.21 12.90 27.23
N VAL A 222 -21.52 12.82 26.96
CA VAL A 222 -22.16 13.51 25.83
C VAL A 222 -22.00 15.03 25.99
N HIS A 223 -22.34 15.59 27.16
CA HIS A 223 -22.17 17.02 27.43
C HIS A 223 -20.70 17.45 27.30
N SER A 224 -19.77 16.67 27.84
CA SER A 224 -18.32 16.92 27.71
C SER A 224 -17.84 16.85 26.26
N PHE A 225 -18.35 15.93 25.46
CA PHE A 225 -18.04 15.84 24.04
C PHE A 225 -18.53 17.08 23.28
N VAL A 226 -19.78 17.50 23.50
CA VAL A 226 -20.36 18.69 22.87
C VAL A 226 -19.58 19.95 23.25
N ALA A 227 -19.31 20.17 24.54
CA ALA A 227 -18.56 21.33 25.01
C ALA A 227 -17.15 21.40 24.40
N ARG A 228 -16.45 20.26 24.31
CA ARG A 228 -15.13 20.18 23.65
C ARG A 228 -15.21 20.46 22.16
N GLN A 229 -16.28 20.00 21.50
CA GLN A 229 -16.51 20.27 20.08
C GLN A 229 -16.74 21.77 19.84
N GLU A 230 -17.58 22.42 20.63
CA GLU A 230 -17.83 23.87 20.57
C GLU A 230 -16.54 24.65 20.79
N GLN A 231 -15.79 24.32 21.85
CA GLN A 231 -14.50 24.94 22.14
C GLN A 231 -13.53 24.80 20.96
N PHE A 232 -13.40 23.59 20.39
CA PHE A 232 -12.53 23.35 19.25
C PHE A 232 -12.90 24.24 18.06
N TRP A 233 -14.18 24.37 17.74
CA TRP A 233 -14.64 25.20 16.62
C TRP A 233 -14.42 26.69 16.89
N THR A 234 -14.70 27.17 18.11
CA THR A 234 -14.41 28.55 18.50
C THR A 234 -12.92 28.87 18.36
N GLU A 235 -12.04 28.00 18.88
CA GLU A 235 -10.59 28.20 18.79
C GLU A 235 -10.04 28.04 17.36
N ARG A 236 -10.68 27.20 16.53
CA ARG A 236 -10.34 27.04 15.11
C ARG A 236 -10.68 28.30 14.32
N SER A 237 -11.89 28.82 14.48
CA SER A 237 -12.37 30.03 13.78
C SER A 237 -11.58 31.27 14.20
N ALA A 238 -11.18 31.37 15.46
CA ALA A 238 -10.29 32.45 15.93
C ALA A 238 -8.91 32.46 15.22
N LYS A 239 -8.52 31.35 14.58
CA LYS A 239 -7.25 31.19 13.86
C LYS A 239 -7.42 31.09 12.34
N GLU A 240 -8.59 31.36 11.81
CA GLU A 240 -8.83 31.36 10.37
C GLU A 240 -8.10 32.50 9.66
N ARG A 241 -7.61 32.21 8.46
CA ARG A 241 -6.93 33.16 7.58
C ARG A 241 -7.42 32.95 6.16
N THR A 242 -7.67 34.05 5.46
CA THR A 242 -8.01 34.03 4.04
C THR A 242 -6.73 33.88 3.21
N THR A 243 -6.69 32.91 2.30
CA THR A 243 -5.61 32.77 1.32
C THR A 243 -5.70 33.86 0.25
N PRO A 244 -4.63 34.11 -0.54
CA PRO A 244 -4.68 35.05 -1.67
C PRO A 244 -5.78 34.73 -2.71
N TYR A 245 -6.28 33.49 -2.72
CA TYR A 245 -7.33 33.02 -3.62
C TYR A 245 -8.73 33.01 -2.97
N GLY A 246 -8.89 33.62 -1.79
CA GLY A 246 -10.18 33.77 -1.12
C GLY A 246 -10.63 32.58 -0.26
N ALA A 247 -9.83 31.52 -0.13
CA ALA A 247 -10.19 30.36 0.70
C ALA A 247 -9.89 30.61 2.18
N LEU A 248 -10.77 30.18 3.07
CA LEU A 248 -10.51 30.22 4.52
C LEU A 248 -9.75 28.96 4.95
N ILE A 249 -8.59 29.14 5.58
CA ILE A 249 -7.80 28.04 6.16
C ILE A 249 -7.52 28.32 7.64
N SER A 250 -7.46 27.28 8.47
CA SER A 250 -7.03 27.39 9.87
C SER A 250 -5.88 26.44 10.14
N HIS A 251 -4.87 26.91 10.87
CA HIS A 251 -3.74 26.08 11.32
C HIS A 251 -3.93 25.52 12.72
N HIS A 252 -5.10 25.71 13.33
CA HIS A 252 -5.38 25.35 14.71
C HIS A 252 -4.99 23.90 15.06
N TYR A 253 -5.40 22.93 14.24
CA TYR A 253 -5.09 21.52 14.45
C TYR A 253 -3.58 21.24 14.46
N ARG A 254 -2.84 21.79 13.50
CA ARG A 254 -1.38 21.67 13.40
C ARG A 254 -0.68 22.25 14.63
N ASP A 255 -1.15 23.40 15.12
CA ASP A 255 -0.57 24.03 16.30
C ASP A 255 -0.79 23.18 17.56
N GLN A 256 -2.00 22.63 17.73
CA GLN A 256 -2.31 21.70 18.83
C GLN A 256 -1.43 20.44 18.77
N GLN A 257 -1.26 19.86 17.59
CA GLN A 257 -0.41 18.69 17.39
C GLN A 257 1.05 18.98 17.74
N ARG A 258 1.59 20.13 17.33
CA ARG A 258 2.96 20.57 17.70
C ARG A 258 3.10 20.76 19.21
N ALA A 259 2.12 21.40 19.84
CA ALA A 259 2.12 21.65 21.28
C ALA A 259 1.99 20.35 22.12
N ARG A 260 1.36 19.30 21.58
CA ARG A 260 1.32 17.98 22.22
C ARG A 260 2.66 17.26 22.13
N ARG A 261 3.26 17.22 20.93
CA ARG A 261 4.60 16.62 20.73
C ARG A 261 5.66 17.25 21.61
N ALA A 262 5.64 18.57 21.78
CA ALA A 262 6.57 19.27 22.65
C ALA A 262 6.41 18.94 24.14
N ARG A 263 5.28 18.35 24.56
CA ARG A 263 5.05 17.88 25.94
C ARG A 263 5.47 16.43 26.15
N GLU A 264 5.58 15.66 25.07
CA GLU A 264 5.91 14.23 25.08
C GLU A 264 7.40 13.95 24.81
N ALA A 265 8.13 14.96 24.34
CA ALA A 265 9.58 14.94 24.11
C ALA A 265 10.35 15.52 25.29
#